data_AF-A0A9N8VGN3-F1
#
_entry.id   AF-A0A9N8VGN3-F1
#
_cell.length_a   1.000
_cell.length_b   1.000
_cell.length_c   1.000
_cell.angle_alpha   90.00
_cell.angle_beta   90.00
_cell.angle_gamma   90.00
#
_symmetry.space_group_name_H-M   'P 1'
#
loop_
_entity.id
_entity.type
_entity.pdbx_description
1 polymer ?
#
loop_
_entity_poly.entity_id
_entity_poly.type
_entity_poly.pdbx_seq_one_letter_code
_entity_poly.pdbx_strand_id
1 'polypeptide(L)'
;SILGLNDDSILEYLRIRKMIPNQEGSMVKPSNLYHADVELFRIVFGNAPDKLLSASFKGNSDSIQNLQKIGVNTSVDAKNFLKCAEYIAEQVKWTAELENDSTINLRVPALVALNYLYNNFSSLSFNDEQWACLELIEFVPVVPVMANGQRHKCCPMPPSGFGTLKNICRPEYRDISWTQLPIIDYNVIPRGDITRKYPHIGTPTPEHVLKHLKQISMKLDELVDRKDVYRIVKMIYGILDRTARNSDSTIGRWLKKAGTIFLNINEGEDPFDRKNWKAYSQLKFGATKQENDFIKEILQPYPELLKAAGVKNVRLECLPEPEDKQTNRFLTGILNLLSENPDVHDTVFDVKGEKFYANKYVLAANGGMFKKFLSSTHFKGSTPSDPAVHEISEMDPRSFEVFLSYLYGNMLNVSISSKWNVVEEESERVQLYLDLLWAANFYELIDLRDIVECRLSRYLTRTNVKIIKEYADKYEGKQLAKVCANYMKTNCQD
;
A
#
# COMPACT_ATOMS: atom_id res chain seq x y z
N SER A 1 9.18 26.88 61.59
CA SER A 1 10.30 26.72 60.64
C SER A 1 10.97 28.06 60.44
N ILE A 2 12.30 28.12 60.31
CA ILE A 2 13.08 29.35 60.02
C ILE A 2 12.51 30.11 58.81
N LEU A 3 11.89 29.38 57.88
CA LEU A 3 11.30 29.93 56.66
C LEU A 3 9.85 30.41 56.80
N GLY A 4 9.19 30.09 57.91
CA GLY A 4 7.84 30.58 58.22
C GLY A 4 7.83 32.02 58.72
N LEU A 5 9.01 32.65 58.83
CA LEU A 5 9.17 34.04 59.27
C LEU A 5 9.07 35.06 58.13
N ASN A 6 9.05 34.62 56.86
CA ASN A 6 8.96 35.47 55.65
C ASN A 6 9.87 36.72 55.69
N ASP A 7 11.07 36.57 56.25
CA ASP A 7 12.05 37.65 56.35
C ASP A 7 13.06 37.55 55.20
N ASP A 8 13.03 38.53 54.29
CA ASP A 8 13.91 38.60 53.13
C ASP A 8 15.40 38.66 53.52
N SER A 9 15.74 39.18 54.70
CA SER A 9 17.12 39.21 55.19
C SER A 9 17.65 37.82 55.53
N ILE A 10 16.80 36.93 56.04
CA ILE A 10 17.14 35.53 56.34
C ILE A 10 17.30 34.74 55.03
N LEU A 11 16.42 34.98 54.05
CA LEU A 11 16.50 34.32 52.75
C LEU A 11 17.77 34.73 52.00
N GLU A 12 18.10 36.01 52.00
CA GLU A 12 19.33 36.52 51.38
C GLU A 12 20.57 35.99 52.13
N TYR A 13 20.53 35.93 53.46
CA TYR A 13 21.60 35.32 54.25
C TYR A 13 21.84 33.85 53.92
N LEU A 14 20.78 33.05 53.79
CA LEU A 14 20.87 31.63 53.41
C LEU A 14 21.35 31.45 51.97
N ARG A 15 20.92 32.35 51.06
CA ARG A 15 21.38 32.39 49.68
C ARG A 15 22.89 32.71 49.59
N ILE A 16 23.37 33.64 50.42
CA ILE A 16 24.79 34.04 50.49
C ILE A 16 25.67 32.96 51.12
N ARG A 17 25.21 32.29 52.19
CA ARG A 17 25.97 31.22 52.86
C ARG A 17 26.19 29.98 51.97
N LYS A 18 25.40 29.84 50.88
CA LYS A 18 25.47 28.75 49.88
C LYS A 18 25.36 27.33 50.46
N MET A 19 25.06 27.15 51.74
CA MET A 19 25.01 25.84 52.41
C MET A 19 23.91 25.82 53.49
N ILE A 20 23.13 24.73 53.51
CA ILE A 20 22.06 24.44 54.50
C ILE A 20 22.13 22.96 54.89
N PRO A 21 21.58 22.53 56.05
CA PRO A 21 21.75 21.15 56.52
C PRO A 21 20.84 20.16 55.78
N ASN A 22 21.40 18.99 55.45
CA ASN A 22 20.66 17.81 55.02
C ASN A 22 20.02 17.06 56.20
N GLN A 23 19.39 15.90 55.98
CA GLN A 23 18.78 15.11 57.07
C GLN A 23 19.78 14.52 58.06
N GLU A 24 21.04 14.37 57.67
CA GLU A 24 22.13 13.92 58.55
C GLU A 24 22.72 15.08 59.38
N GLY A 25 22.33 16.33 59.10
CA GLY A 25 22.88 17.53 59.74
C GLY A 25 24.13 18.10 59.07
N SER A 26 24.62 17.48 57.99
CA SER A 26 25.76 17.98 57.21
C SER A 26 25.36 19.18 56.37
N MET A 27 26.20 20.22 56.36
CA MET A 27 25.98 21.43 55.58
C MET A 27 26.30 21.17 54.11
N VAL A 28 25.33 21.37 53.21
CA VAL A 28 25.47 21.13 51.77
C VAL A 28 24.80 22.22 50.95
N LYS A 29 25.17 22.35 49.67
CA LYS A 29 24.56 23.35 48.79
C LYS A 29 23.05 23.11 48.63
N PRO A 30 22.20 24.14 48.74
CA PRO A 30 20.76 24.01 48.54
C PRO A 30 20.39 23.31 47.23
N SER A 31 21.14 23.59 46.15
CA SER A 31 20.96 22.97 44.82
C SER A 31 21.09 21.46 44.78
N ASN A 32 21.72 20.87 45.80
CA ASN A 32 21.94 19.42 45.89
C ASN A 32 20.90 18.75 46.79
N LEU A 33 19.97 19.51 47.36
CA LEU A 33 18.96 19.01 48.28
C LEU A 33 17.59 18.91 47.63
N TYR A 34 16.86 17.88 48.04
CA TYR A 34 15.50 17.61 47.58
C TYR A 34 14.51 17.64 48.74
N HIS A 35 13.33 18.20 48.47
CA HIS A 35 12.27 18.31 49.46
C HIS A 35 11.50 16.99 49.62
N ALA A 36 11.44 16.45 50.84
CA ALA A 36 10.82 15.15 51.12
C ALA A 36 9.28 15.13 51.01
N ASP A 37 8.63 16.29 50.87
CA ASP A 37 7.18 16.35 50.60
C ASP A 37 6.85 16.00 49.14
N VAL A 38 7.81 16.14 48.23
CA VAL A 38 7.69 15.63 46.87
C VAL A 38 7.85 14.12 46.91
N GLU A 39 6.76 13.40 46.62
CA GLU A 39 6.70 11.94 46.70
C GLU A 39 7.83 11.25 45.92
N LEU A 40 8.11 11.71 44.69
CA LEU A 40 9.18 11.17 43.86
C LEU A 40 10.55 11.26 44.57
N PHE A 41 10.89 12.43 45.11
CA PHE A 41 12.17 12.65 45.79
C PHE A 41 12.27 11.82 47.07
N ARG A 42 11.19 11.75 47.85
CA ARG A 42 11.14 10.96 49.07
C ARG A 42 11.39 9.48 48.82
N ILE A 43 10.77 8.93 47.77
CA ILE A 43 10.89 7.51 47.46
C ILE A 43 12.25 7.21 46.83
N VAL A 44 12.71 8.03 45.89
CA VAL A 44 13.97 7.81 45.18
C VAL A 44 15.17 8.00 46.10
N PHE A 45 15.21 9.09 46.87
CA PHE A 45 16.33 9.40 47.77
C PHE A 45 16.10 8.90 49.21
N GLY A 46 15.14 8.00 49.45
CA GLY A 46 14.78 7.52 50.79
C GLY A 46 15.95 6.86 51.55
N ASN A 47 16.90 6.28 50.81
CA ASN A 47 18.13 5.68 51.35
C ASN A 47 19.35 6.60 51.26
N ALA A 48 19.17 7.86 50.86
CA ALA A 48 20.20 8.89 50.75
C ALA A 48 19.79 10.13 51.57
N PRO A 49 19.81 10.04 52.91
CA PRO A 49 19.47 11.17 53.77
C PRO A 49 20.41 12.37 53.55
N ASP A 50 21.60 12.14 52.99
CA ASP A 50 22.54 13.18 52.59
C ASP A 50 22.01 14.11 51.48
N LYS A 51 21.06 13.62 50.66
CA LYS A 51 20.41 14.34 49.56
C LYS A 51 19.08 14.98 49.95
N LEU A 52 18.50 14.60 51.07
CA LEU A 52 17.21 15.13 51.52
C LEU A 52 17.39 16.34 52.43
N LEU A 53 16.50 17.33 52.28
CA LEU A 53 16.48 18.50 53.15
C LEU A 53 16.14 18.10 54.59
N SER A 54 16.83 18.71 55.57
CA SER A 54 16.57 18.50 56.99
C SER A 54 15.10 18.70 57.35
N ALA A 55 14.55 17.83 58.20
CA ALA A 55 13.17 17.92 58.69
C ALA A 55 12.85 19.22 59.44
N SER A 56 13.88 19.95 59.88
CA SER A 56 13.76 21.29 60.48
C SER A 56 13.19 22.36 59.53
N PHE A 57 13.23 22.10 58.22
CA PHE A 57 12.71 22.99 57.18
C PHE A 57 11.31 22.59 56.66
N LYS A 58 10.60 21.64 57.31
CA LYS A 58 9.20 21.34 57.00
C LYS A 58 8.35 22.62 57.08
N GLY A 59 7.48 22.86 56.10
CA GLY A 59 6.76 24.12 56.02
C GLY A 59 5.47 24.09 55.21
N ASN A 60 4.72 25.18 55.35
CA ASN A 60 3.53 25.53 54.58
C ASN A 60 3.89 25.96 53.13
N SER A 61 2.88 26.32 52.32
CA SER A 61 3.07 26.77 50.93
C SER A 61 4.13 27.88 50.77
N ASP A 62 4.16 28.83 51.70
CA ASP A 62 5.07 29.99 51.65
C ASP A 62 6.52 29.58 51.90
N SER A 63 6.72 28.58 52.76
CA SER A 63 8.05 28.01 53.02
C SER A 63 8.61 27.29 51.79
N ILE A 64 7.76 26.65 50.97
CA ILE A 64 8.18 25.95 49.74
C ILE A 64 8.69 26.94 48.70
N GLN A 65 8.01 28.07 48.51
CA GLN A 65 8.47 29.12 47.59
C GLN A 65 9.80 29.72 48.05
N ASN A 66 9.96 29.92 49.36
CA ASN A 66 11.21 30.42 49.94
C ASN A 66 12.37 29.42 49.77
N LEU A 67 12.11 28.11 49.92
CA LEU A 67 13.07 27.04 49.63
C LEU A 67 13.49 27.02 48.16
N GLN A 68 12.54 27.23 47.26
CA GLN A 68 12.82 27.31 45.84
C GLN A 68 13.72 28.51 45.51
N LYS A 69 13.46 29.69 46.11
CA LYS A 69 14.28 30.90 45.91
C LYS A 69 15.74 30.72 46.33
N ILE A 70 16.00 29.95 47.40
CA ILE A 70 17.36 29.65 47.85
C ILE A 70 18.00 28.48 47.10
N GLY A 71 17.28 27.84 46.18
CA GLY A 71 17.79 26.84 45.25
C GLY A 71 17.56 25.38 45.67
N VAL A 72 16.71 25.11 46.67
CA VAL A 72 16.31 23.73 47.00
C VAL A 72 15.35 23.18 45.95
N ASN A 73 15.49 21.90 45.60
CA ASN A 73 14.62 21.23 44.64
C ASN A 73 13.29 20.86 45.31
N THR A 74 12.26 21.69 45.09
CA THR A 74 10.92 21.56 45.68
C THR A 74 9.85 21.08 44.69
N SER A 75 10.17 20.97 43.42
CA SER A 75 9.28 20.47 42.36
C SER A 75 10.05 19.59 41.37
N VAL A 76 9.33 18.71 40.68
CA VAL A 76 9.92 17.85 39.64
C VAL A 76 9.80 18.54 38.29
N ASP A 77 10.91 19.07 37.80
CA ASP A 77 11.11 19.48 36.41
C ASP A 77 11.97 18.44 35.67
N ALA A 78 12.23 18.63 34.37
CA ALA A 78 13.09 17.73 33.59
C ALA A 78 14.48 17.50 34.21
N LYS A 79 15.07 18.56 34.79
CA LYS A 79 16.41 18.51 35.39
C LYS A 79 16.42 17.64 36.65
N ASN A 80 15.47 17.86 37.54
CA ASN A 80 15.36 17.13 38.80
C ASN A 80 14.92 15.69 38.56
N PHE A 81 14.08 15.44 37.55
CA PHE A 81 13.75 14.09 37.12
C PHE A 81 14.98 13.33 36.63
N LEU A 82 15.82 13.95 35.78
CA LEU A 82 17.09 13.37 35.33
C LEU A 82 17.97 12.96 36.51
N LYS A 83 18.09 13.82 37.53
CA LYS A 83 18.88 13.52 38.74
C LYS A 83 18.32 12.33 39.53
N CYS A 84 16.99 12.16 39.55
CA CYS A 84 16.38 10.97 40.15
C CYS A 84 16.75 9.70 39.37
N ALA A 85 16.65 9.73 38.05
CA ALA A 85 17.01 8.60 37.18
C ALA A 85 18.51 8.25 37.28
N GLU A 86 19.38 9.26 37.25
CA GLU A 86 20.84 9.11 37.43
C GLU A 86 21.16 8.45 38.77
N TYR A 87 20.54 8.90 39.86
CA TYR A 87 20.76 8.31 41.17
C TYR A 87 20.37 6.84 41.22
N ILE A 88 19.21 6.47 40.67
CA ILE A 88 18.80 5.05 40.59
C ILE A 88 19.86 4.25 39.82
N ALA A 89 20.30 4.74 38.66
CA ALA A 89 21.32 4.05 37.86
C ALA A 89 22.68 3.94 38.57
N GLU A 90 23.09 4.96 39.33
CA GLU A 90 24.29 4.89 40.17
C GLU A 90 24.16 3.80 41.25
N GLN A 91 23.01 3.72 41.93
CA GLN A 91 22.77 2.68 42.93
C GLN A 91 22.72 1.27 42.30
N VAL A 92 22.16 1.16 41.09
CA VAL A 92 22.13 -0.11 40.34
C VAL A 92 23.54 -0.60 40.04
N LYS A 93 24.44 0.29 39.59
CA LYS A 93 25.85 -0.06 39.34
C LYS A 93 26.55 -0.53 40.61
N TRP A 94 26.39 0.23 41.69
CA TRP A 94 27.05 -0.08 42.96
C TRP A 94 26.59 -1.41 43.57
N THR A 95 25.31 -1.72 43.46
CA THR A 95 24.74 -2.97 43.98
C THR A 95 25.11 -4.19 43.13
N ALA A 96 25.25 -4.03 41.82
CA ALA A 96 25.73 -5.09 40.93
C ALA A 96 27.20 -5.48 41.17
N GLU A 97 28.05 -4.53 41.57
CA GLU A 97 29.47 -4.77 41.87
C GLU A 97 29.70 -5.49 43.21
N LEU A 98 28.75 -5.40 44.14
CA LEU A 98 28.89 -5.89 45.52
C LEU A 98 28.13 -7.20 45.80
N GLU A 99 27.55 -7.85 44.79
CA GLU A 99 26.74 -9.08 44.89
C GLU A 99 25.69 -9.04 46.03
N ASN A 100 25.06 -7.88 46.25
CA ASN A 100 24.21 -7.66 47.41
C ASN A 100 22.71 -7.80 47.08
N ASP A 101 21.90 -8.29 48.03
CA ASP A 101 20.44 -8.54 47.90
C ASP A 101 19.61 -7.22 47.80
N SER A 102 20.29 -6.07 47.82
CA SER A 102 19.71 -4.73 47.81
C SER A 102 19.22 -4.24 46.44
N THR A 103 19.51 -4.94 45.35
CA THR A 103 18.96 -4.63 44.01
C THR A 103 17.43 -4.71 43.98
N ILE A 104 16.82 -5.60 44.79
CA ILE A 104 15.37 -5.72 44.96
C ILE A 104 14.77 -4.41 45.50
N ASN A 105 15.49 -3.69 46.37
CA ASN A 105 15.02 -2.45 47.00
C ASN A 105 14.97 -1.26 46.04
N LEU A 106 15.66 -1.31 44.88
CA LEU A 106 15.66 -0.24 43.88
C LEU A 106 14.50 -0.36 42.87
N ARG A 107 13.80 -1.50 42.85
CA ARG A 107 12.68 -1.72 41.91
C ARG A 107 11.52 -0.78 42.16
N VAL A 108 11.15 -0.56 43.43
CA VAL A 108 10.05 0.35 43.81
C VAL A 108 10.36 1.81 43.41
N PRO A 109 11.52 2.39 43.78
CA PRO A 109 11.93 3.71 43.29
C PRO A 109 11.87 3.86 41.77
N ALA A 110 12.34 2.87 41.02
CA ALA A 110 12.32 2.90 39.56
C ALA A 110 10.89 2.85 38.98
N LEU A 111 10.01 2.02 39.54
CA LEU A 111 8.60 1.95 39.14
C LEU A 111 7.88 3.29 39.38
N VAL A 112 8.12 3.90 40.55
CA VAL A 112 7.55 5.21 40.89
C VAL A 112 8.06 6.30 39.95
N ALA A 113 9.37 6.32 39.67
CA ALA A 113 9.96 7.28 38.74
C ALA A 113 9.37 7.16 37.33
N LEU A 114 9.21 5.95 36.79
CA LEU A 114 8.62 5.74 35.47
C LEU A 114 7.13 6.06 35.42
N ASN A 115 6.37 5.67 36.44
CA ASN A 115 4.95 6.04 36.51
C ASN A 115 4.80 7.57 36.57
N TYR A 116 5.66 8.25 37.32
CA TYR A 116 5.70 9.71 37.34
C TYR A 116 6.01 10.30 35.96
N LEU A 117 7.05 9.78 35.28
CA LEU A 117 7.43 10.19 33.93
C LEU A 117 6.26 10.11 32.96
N TYR A 118 5.60 8.95 32.89
CA TYR A 118 4.53 8.71 31.91
C TYR A 118 3.28 9.54 32.20
N ASN A 119 2.94 9.75 33.47
CA ASN A 119 1.75 10.53 33.83
C ASN A 119 1.97 12.05 33.77
N ASN A 120 3.22 12.52 33.84
CA ASN A 120 3.56 13.95 33.88
C ASN A 120 4.46 14.40 32.71
N PHE A 121 4.56 13.61 31.65
CA PHE A 121 5.49 13.82 30.54
C PHE A 121 5.41 15.23 29.95
N SER A 122 4.19 15.70 29.66
CA SER A 122 3.94 17.03 29.08
C SER A 122 4.33 18.16 30.03
N SER A 123 4.15 17.97 31.34
CA SER A 123 4.50 18.97 32.36
C SER A 123 6.01 19.07 32.58
N LEU A 124 6.75 17.96 32.42
CA LEU A 124 8.21 17.92 32.62
C LEU A 124 8.98 18.73 31.57
N SER A 125 8.42 18.91 30.37
CA SER A 125 8.97 19.79 29.32
C SER A 125 10.44 19.50 28.96
N PHE A 126 10.80 18.22 28.76
CA PHE A 126 12.14 17.83 28.33
C PHE A 126 12.54 18.48 27.00
N ASN A 127 13.72 19.08 26.96
CA ASN A 127 14.40 19.41 25.71
C ASN A 127 15.06 18.16 25.10
N ASP A 128 15.53 18.27 23.85
CA ASP A 128 16.04 17.12 23.10
C ASP A 128 17.32 16.52 23.71
N GLU A 129 18.23 17.36 24.23
CA GLU A 129 19.46 16.92 24.89
C GLU A 129 19.16 16.15 26.19
N GLN A 130 18.30 16.71 27.03
CA GLN A 130 17.85 16.08 28.28
C GLN A 130 17.17 14.75 28.01
N TRP A 131 16.34 14.68 26.98
CA TRP A 131 15.68 13.44 26.58
C TRP A 131 16.69 12.39 26.10
N ALA A 132 17.64 12.78 25.24
CA ALA A 132 18.69 11.90 24.75
C ALA A 132 19.57 11.35 25.90
N CYS A 133 19.84 12.17 26.93
CA CYS A 133 20.49 11.69 28.16
C CYS A 133 19.61 10.66 28.89
N LEU A 134 18.33 10.98 29.14
CA LEU A 134 17.42 10.10 29.87
C LEU A 134 17.26 8.74 29.19
N GLU A 135 17.23 8.70 27.86
CA GLU A 135 17.08 7.46 27.09
C GLU A 135 18.19 6.43 27.34
N LEU A 136 19.36 6.90 27.78
CA LEU A 136 20.56 6.08 27.99
C LEU A 136 20.76 5.67 29.45
N ILE A 137 19.98 6.21 30.39
CA ILE A 137 20.12 5.90 31.81
C ILE A 137 19.56 4.49 32.10
N GLU A 138 20.33 3.67 32.81
CA GLU A 138 19.94 2.31 33.22
C GLU A 138 19.11 2.34 34.51
N PHE A 139 17.86 2.78 34.41
CA PHE A 139 16.94 2.85 35.56
C PHE A 139 15.59 2.16 35.29
N VAL A 140 15.40 1.56 34.11
CA VAL A 140 14.11 0.98 33.72
C VAL A 140 14.02 -0.46 34.21
N PRO A 141 13.09 -0.81 35.12
CA PRO A 141 12.96 -2.18 35.59
C PRO A 141 12.44 -3.06 34.45
N VAL A 142 13.13 -4.18 34.24
CA VAL A 142 12.78 -5.16 33.22
C VAL A 142 12.43 -6.51 33.86
N VAL A 143 11.79 -7.38 33.10
CA VAL A 143 11.32 -8.69 33.54
C VAL A 143 11.80 -9.79 32.59
N PRO A 144 12.11 -10.98 33.11
CA PRO A 144 12.44 -12.11 32.27
C PRO A 144 11.20 -12.61 31.51
N VAL A 145 11.46 -13.12 30.32
CA VAL A 145 10.44 -13.78 29.50
C VAL A 145 10.28 -15.22 29.97
N MET A 146 9.09 -15.55 30.48
CA MET A 146 8.75 -16.86 31.04
C MET A 146 7.89 -17.68 30.07
N ALA A 147 8.22 -18.95 29.87
CA ALA A 147 7.39 -19.93 29.16
C ALA A 147 7.38 -21.24 29.95
N ASN A 148 6.19 -21.81 30.17
CA ASN A 148 6.01 -23.04 30.95
C ASN A 148 6.72 -23.03 32.32
N GLY A 149 6.70 -21.87 33.00
CA GLY A 149 7.36 -21.67 34.30
C GLY A 149 8.89 -21.54 34.24
N GLN A 150 9.50 -21.62 33.06
CA GLN A 150 10.95 -21.48 32.87
C GLN A 150 11.29 -20.17 32.15
N ARG A 151 12.42 -19.57 32.52
CA ARG A 151 12.95 -18.41 31.81
C ARG A 151 13.52 -18.83 30.46
N HIS A 152 13.18 -18.08 29.40
CA HIS A 152 13.82 -18.23 28.11
C HIS A 152 15.33 -17.92 28.21
N LYS A 153 16.17 -18.91 27.89
CA LYS A 153 17.63 -18.79 27.95
C LYS A 153 18.18 -17.66 27.07
N CYS A 154 17.54 -17.41 25.93
CA CYS A 154 17.98 -16.37 24.98
C CYS A 154 17.45 -14.96 25.30
N CYS A 155 16.73 -14.76 26.41
CA CYS A 155 16.26 -13.44 26.80
C CYS A 155 17.45 -12.58 27.28
N PRO A 156 17.72 -11.42 26.65
CA PRO A 156 18.84 -10.55 27.00
C PRO A 156 18.49 -9.74 28.25
N MET A 157 18.46 -10.43 29.38
CA MET A 157 18.19 -9.82 30.67
C MET A 157 19.50 -9.25 31.25
N PRO A 158 19.55 -7.95 31.57
CA PRO A 158 20.65 -7.37 32.31
C PRO A 158 20.80 -8.05 33.68
N PRO A 159 22.03 -8.36 34.14
CA PRO A 159 22.26 -8.92 35.47
C PRO A 159 21.69 -8.04 36.59
N SER A 160 21.72 -6.72 36.39
CA SER A 160 21.17 -5.70 37.28
C SER A 160 19.66 -5.79 37.48
N GLY A 161 18.92 -6.36 36.52
CA GLY A 161 17.46 -6.27 36.49
C GLY A 161 16.90 -4.97 35.89
N PHE A 162 17.77 -4.08 35.41
CA PHE A 162 17.42 -2.76 34.87
C PHE A 162 17.98 -2.57 33.45
N GLY A 163 17.21 -1.89 32.61
CA GLY A 163 17.58 -1.51 31.25
C GLY A 163 17.43 0.00 31.03
N THR A 164 17.51 0.42 29.77
CA THR A 164 17.40 1.84 29.36
C THR A 164 16.14 2.03 28.51
N LEU A 165 15.57 3.25 28.45
CA LEU A 165 14.40 3.51 27.59
C LEU A 165 14.69 3.26 26.10
N LYS A 166 15.96 3.36 25.69
CA LYS A 166 16.41 3.04 24.33
C LYS A 166 16.36 1.54 24.01
N ASN A 167 16.63 0.68 25.00
CA ASN A 167 16.84 -0.75 24.82
C ASN A 167 15.84 -1.58 25.64
N ILE A 168 14.55 -1.32 25.45
CA ILE A 168 13.44 -2.07 26.07
C ILE A 168 12.40 -2.44 25.03
N CYS A 169 11.53 -3.38 25.40
CA CYS A 169 10.38 -3.78 24.60
C CYS A 169 9.11 -3.83 25.44
N ARG A 170 8.01 -3.33 24.88
CA ARG A 170 6.68 -3.44 25.49
C ARG A 170 6.20 -4.90 25.49
N PRO A 171 5.43 -5.32 26.50
CA PRO A 171 4.93 -6.69 26.57
C PRO A 171 4.17 -7.16 25.32
N GLU A 172 3.45 -6.27 24.64
CA GLU A 172 2.70 -6.57 23.42
C GLU A 172 3.56 -7.00 22.23
N TYR A 173 4.84 -6.61 22.21
CA TYR A 173 5.80 -6.98 21.15
C TYR A 173 6.79 -8.07 21.61
N ARG A 174 6.51 -8.71 22.75
CA ARG A 174 7.34 -9.78 23.31
C ARG A 174 7.65 -10.85 22.28
N ASP A 175 6.63 -11.38 21.64
CA ASP A 175 6.71 -12.54 20.73
C ASP A 175 7.62 -12.30 19.52
N ILE A 176 7.89 -11.04 19.14
CA ILE A 176 8.71 -10.68 17.97
C ILE A 176 10.10 -10.16 18.33
N SER A 177 10.48 -10.12 19.62
CA SER A 177 11.71 -9.48 20.04
C SER A 177 12.35 -10.00 21.33
N TRP A 178 11.77 -11.01 21.99
CA TRP A 178 12.23 -11.48 23.30
C TRP A 178 13.68 -12.01 23.33
N THR A 179 14.30 -12.31 22.18
CA THR A 179 15.74 -12.66 22.11
C THR A 179 16.66 -11.46 21.94
N GLN A 180 16.11 -10.27 21.67
CA GLN A 180 16.86 -9.07 21.30
C GLN A 180 16.69 -7.92 22.30
N LEU A 181 15.51 -7.80 22.92
CA LEU A 181 15.20 -6.71 23.84
C LEU A 181 14.62 -7.27 25.15
N PRO A 182 15.02 -6.74 26.31
CA PRO A 182 14.38 -7.06 27.58
C PRO A 182 12.97 -6.47 27.62
N ILE A 183 12.06 -7.16 28.31
CA ILE A 183 10.67 -6.71 28.44
C ILE A 183 10.56 -5.75 29.62
N ILE A 184 9.94 -4.59 29.40
CA ILE A 184 9.65 -3.64 30.49
C ILE A 184 8.68 -4.26 31.50
N ASP A 185 8.85 -3.93 32.78
CA ASP A 185 7.94 -4.38 33.84
C ASP A 185 6.48 -4.01 33.52
N TYR A 186 5.58 -4.98 33.73
CA TYR A 186 4.15 -4.87 33.38
C TYR A 186 3.43 -3.74 34.11
N ASN A 187 3.97 -3.25 35.23
CA ASN A 187 3.37 -2.17 36.02
C ASN A 187 3.66 -0.77 35.45
N VAL A 188 4.60 -0.64 34.51
CA VAL A 188 5.07 0.66 33.99
C VAL A 188 5.19 0.63 32.47
N ILE A 189 4.07 0.42 31.79
CA ILE A 189 4.00 0.44 30.32
C ILE A 189 3.89 1.90 29.83
N PRO A 190 4.73 2.34 28.86
CA PRO A 190 4.64 3.68 28.27
C PRO A 190 3.24 3.95 27.71
N ARG A 191 2.68 5.13 28.02
CA ARG A 191 1.30 5.53 27.64
C ARG A 191 1.15 7.05 27.51
N GLY A 192 0.14 7.49 26.76
CA GLY A 192 -0.22 8.90 26.65
C GLY A 192 0.73 9.69 25.75
N ASP A 193 1.10 10.90 26.18
CA ASP A 193 1.83 11.86 25.34
C ASP A 193 3.23 11.38 24.92
N ILE A 194 3.88 10.57 25.75
CA ILE A 194 5.21 10.02 25.47
C ILE A 194 5.21 9.11 24.25
N THR A 195 4.21 8.24 24.06
CA THR A 195 4.15 7.31 22.92
C THR A 195 3.79 8.04 21.63
N ARG A 196 3.12 9.20 21.73
CA ARG A 196 2.86 10.08 20.59
C ARG A 196 4.09 10.84 20.15
N LYS A 197 4.88 11.39 21.10
CA LYS A 197 6.12 12.12 20.80
C LYS A 197 7.27 11.19 20.41
N TYR A 198 7.36 10.03 21.06
CA TYR A 198 8.44 9.06 20.90
C TYR A 198 7.89 7.64 20.67
N PRO A 199 7.33 7.36 19.48
CA PRO A 199 6.69 6.08 19.16
C PRO A 199 7.66 4.88 19.13
N HIS A 200 8.97 5.14 19.06
CA HIS A 200 10.00 4.10 19.07
C HIS A 200 10.21 3.47 20.45
N ILE A 201 9.79 4.12 21.54
CA ILE A 201 10.03 3.62 22.90
C ILE A 201 9.29 2.32 23.12
N GLY A 202 10.08 1.27 23.38
CA GLY A 202 9.53 -0.06 23.61
C GLY A 202 8.97 -0.75 22.36
N THR A 203 9.17 -0.17 21.17
CA THR A 203 8.75 -0.74 19.88
C THR A 203 9.96 -1.32 19.14
N PRO A 204 9.99 -2.64 18.84
CA PRO A 204 11.14 -3.22 18.16
C PRO A 204 11.24 -2.73 16.71
N THR A 205 12.44 -2.29 16.34
CA THR A 205 12.77 -1.96 14.94
C THR A 205 12.75 -3.22 14.05
N PRO A 206 12.60 -3.06 12.72
CA PRO A 206 12.70 -4.19 11.80
C PRO A 206 14.03 -4.95 11.90
N GLU A 207 15.11 -4.27 12.27
CA GLU A 207 16.41 -4.92 12.52
C GLU A 207 16.34 -5.84 13.75
N HIS A 208 15.72 -5.40 14.85
CA HIS A 208 15.48 -6.26 16.01
C HIS A 208 14.63 -7.49 15.64
N VAL A 209 13.54 -7.30 14.89
CA VAL A 209 12.66 -8.39 14.45
C VAL A 209 13.40 -9.41 13.57
N LEU A 210 14.29 -8.94 12.69
CA LEU A 210 15.10 -9.83 11.85
C LEU A 210 16.18 -10.57 12.65
N LYS A 211 16.89 -9.90 13.56
CA LYS A 211 17.86 -10.56 14.45
C LYS A 211 17.16 -11.58 15.35
N HIS A 212 15.93 -11.27 15.78
CA HIS A 212 15.08 -12.17 16.53
C HIS A 212 14.77 -13.45 15.76
N LEU A 213 14.30 -13.33 14.51
CA LEU A 213 14.05 -14.45 13.62
C LEU A 213 15.30 -15.32 13.42
N LYS A 214 16.47 -14.69 13.22
CA LYS A 214 17.74 -15.39 13.06
C LYS A 214 18.12 -16.19 14.31
N GLN A 215 17.91 -15.63 15.50
CA GLN A 215 18.14 -16.37 16.75
C GLN A 215 17.18 -17.56 16.88
N ILE A 216 15.90 -17.39 16.54
CA ILE A 216 14.92 -18.48 16.52
C ILE A 216 15.39 -19.60 15.60
N SER A 217 15.78 -19.29 14.35
CA SER A 217 16.19 -20.31 13.38
C SER A 217 17.49 -21.04 13.76
N MET A 218 18.40 -20.37 14.48
CA MET A 218 19.66 -20.96 14.92
C MET A 218 19.51 -21.85 16.17
N LYS A 219 18.63 -21.45 17.10
CA LYS A 219 18.51 -22.03 18.45
C LYS A 219 17.18 -22.74 18.67
N LEU A 220 16.66 -23.42 17.65
CA LEU A 220 15.39 -24.16 17.70
C LEU A 220 15.30 -25.12 18.90
N ASP A 221 16.41 -25.76 19.26
CA ASP A 221 16.49 -26.72 20.37
C ASP A 221 16.38 -26.08 21.76
N GLU A 222 16.69 -24.78 21.88
CA GLU A 222 16.62 -24.01 23.14
C GLU A 222 15.24 -23.36 23.37
N LEU A 223 14.30 -23.51 22.43
CA LEU A 223 12.97 -22.94 22.52
C LEU A 223 12.10 -23.76 23.48
N VAL A 224 11.70 -23.11 24.58
CA VAL A 224 10.92 -23.72 25.67
C VAL A 224 9.48 -24.03 25.26
N ASP A 225 8.88 -23.17 24.43
CA ASP A 225 7.53 -23.37 23.91
C ASP A 225 7.58 -23.65 22.41
N ARG A 226 7.36 -24.93 22.06
CA ARG A 226 7.38 -25.39 20.68
C ARG A 226 6.07 -25.16 19.93
N LYS A 227 4.96 -24.98 20.63
CA LYS A 227 3.62 -24.88 20.00
C LYS A 227 3.42 -23.52 19.32
N ASP A 228 4.06 -22.48 19.85
CA ASP A 228 3.87 -21.10 19.37
C ASP A 228 4.86 -20.67 18.28
N VAL A 229 5.92 -21.45 18.01
CA VAL A 229 6.98 -21.06 17.04
C VAL A 229 6.40 -20.79 15.65
N TYR A 230 5.50 -21.66 15.18
CA TYR A 230 4.86 -21.49 13.88
C TYR A 230 4.07 -20.17 13.80
N ARG A 231 3.29 -19.82 14.84
CA ARG A 231 2.55 -18.56 14.94
C ARG A 231 3.50 -17.36 14.95
N ILE A 232 4.55 -17.43 15.77
CA ILE A 232 5.55 -16.37 15.92
C ILE A 232 6.26 -16.10 14.59
N VAL A 233 6.69 -17.15 13.88
CA VAL A 233 7.37 -17.02 12.58
C VAL A 233 6.46 -16.36 11.54
N LYS A 234 5.17 -16.74 11.46
CA LYS A 234 4.21 -16.07 10.58
C LYS A 234 4.03 -14.59 10.91
N MET A 235 3.92 -14.26 12.20
CA MET A 235 3.81 -12.87 12.65
C MET A 235 5.04 -12.05 12.27
N ILE A 236 6.24 -12.60 12.48
CA ILE A 236 7.51 -11.99 12.07
C ILE A 236 7.54 -11.76 10.55
N TYR A 237 7.21 -12.77 9.74
CA TYR A 237 7.17 -12.63 8.28
C TYR A 237 6.18 -11.55 7.83
N GLY A 238 5.00 -11.47 8.44
CA GLY A 238 4.04 -10.41 8.14
C GLY A 238 4.55 -9.01 8.47
N ILE A 239 5.38 -8.84 9.51
CA ILE A 239 6.01 -7.54 9.81
C ILE A 239 7.11 -7.23 8.80
N LEU A 240 7.97 -8.20 8.49
CA LEU A 240 9.09 -8.00 7.56
C LEU A 240 8.60 -7.79 6.11
N ASP A 241 7.53 -8.47 5.68
CA ASP A 241 6.89 -8.26 4.36
C ASP A 241 6.31 -6.86 4.22
N ARG A 242 5.55 -6.40 5.23
CA ARG A 242 5.04 -5.02 5.26
C ARG A 242 6.17 -3.98 5.27
N THR A 243 7.26 -4.28 5.97
CA THR A 243 8.43 -3.40 5.98
C THR A 243 9.13 -3.38 4.62
N ALA A 244 9.27 -4.54 3.97
CA ALA A 244 9.85 -4.68 2.63
C ALA A 244 9.07 -3.93 1.57
N ARG A 245 7.73 -3.91 1.68
CA ARG A 245 6.86 -3.15 0.78
C ARG A 245 7.08 -1.63 0.85
N ASN A 246 7.47 -1.12 2.01
CA ASN A 246 7.58 0.32 2.28
C ASN A 246 9.03 0.84 2.28
N SER A 247 10.03 -0.03 2.09
CA SER A 247 11.45 0.30 2.25
C SER A 247 12.28 -0.12 1.04
N ASP A 248 12.98 0.82 0.41
CA ASP A 248 13.58 0.56 -0.92
C ASP A 248 14.90 -0.23 -0.95
N SER A 249 15.68 -0.35 0.14
CA SER A 249 16.94 -1.14 0.03
C SER A 249 17.55 -1.72 1.30
N THR A 250 17.33 -1.11 2.48
CA THR A 250 18.06 -1.51 3.70
C THR A 250 17.70 -2.92 4.18
N ILE A 251 16.39 -3.24 4.18
CA ILE A 251 15.89 -4.55 4.61
C ILE A 251 16.38 -5.69 3.73
N GLY A 252 16.43 -5.50 2.40
CA GLY A 252 16.94 -6.49 1.47
C GLY A 252 18.41 -6.83 1.74
N ARG A 253 19.24 -5.83 2.07
CA ARG A 253 20.65 -6.05 2.45
C ARG A 253 20.76 -6.87 3.73
N TRP A 254 19.92 -6.63 4.72
CA TRP A 254 19.92 -7.40 5.96
C TRP A 254 19.45 -8.83 5.75
N LEU A 255 18.38 -9.05 4.98
CA LEU A 255 17.84 -10.37 4.65
C LEU A 255 18.88 -11.25 3.93
N LYS A 256 19.63 -10.68 2.98
CA LYS A 256 20.71 -11.39 2.28
C LYS A 256 21.82 -11.88 3.21
N LYS A 257 22.08 -11.17 4.31
CA LYS A 257 23.10 -11.53 5.32
C LYS A 257 22.55 -12.41 6.45
N ALA A 258 21.23 -12.63 6.51
CA ALA A 258 20.59 -13.31 7.62
C ALA A 258 20.80 -14.83 7.60
N GLY A 259 21.08 -15.42 6.44
CA GLY A 259 21.33 -16.86 6.28
C GLY A 259 20.04 -17.68 6.10
N THR A 260 19.95 -18.82 6.76
CA THR A 260 18.80 -19.73 6.71
C THR A 260 17.70 -19.28 7.68
N ILE A 261 16.85 -18.36 7.22
CA ILE A 261 15.77 -17.75 8.01
C ILE A 261 14.37 -17.97 7.41
N PHE A 262 14.28 -18.60 6.23
CA PHE A 262 13.01 -18.86 5.56
C PHE A 262 12.57 -20.30 5.84
N LEU A 263 11.63 -20.46 6.75
CA LEU A 263 10.97 -21.72 7.03
C LEU A 263 10.09 -22.07 5.82
N ASN A 264 10.50 -23.05 5.04
CA ASN A 264 9.83 -23.46 3.80
C ASN A 264 9.13 -24.80 4.02
N ILE A 265 7.88 -24.75 4.51
CA ILE A 265 7.06 -25.91 4.85
C ILE A 265 5.62 -25.80 4.34
N ASN A 266 4.97 -26.95 4.14
CA ASN A 266 3.53 -27.10 3.99
C ASN A 266 2.87 -27.35 5.35
N GLU A 267 1.55 -27.24 5.42
CA GLU A 267 0.80 -27.60 6.62
C GLU A 267 1.10 -29.05 7.06
N GLY A 268 1.40 -29.24 8.35
CA GLY A 268 1.72 -30.54 8.95
C GLY A 268 3.19 -30.96 8.94
N GLU A 269 4.07 -30.27 8.21
CA GLU A 269 5.52 -30.52 8.27
C GLU A 269 6.16 -29.89 9.53
N ASP A 270 7.25 -30.48 10.03
CA ASP A 270 7.88 -30.08 11.29
C ASP A 270 8.68 -28.76 11.15
N PRO A 271 8.32 -27.68 11.85
CA PRO A 271 9.08 -26.41 11.83
C PRO A 271 10.43 -26.48 12.57
N PHE A 272 10.68 -27.54 13.35
CA PHE A 272 11.93 -27.75 14.08
C PHE A 272 12.97 -28.54 13.28
N ASP A 273 12.61 -29.13 12.14
CA ASP A 273 13.60 -29.72 11.24
C ASP A 273 14.44 -28.61 10.58
N ARG A 274 15.73 -28.57 10.89
CA ARG A 274 16.68 -27.59 10.34
C ARG A 274 16.73 -27.61 8.80
N LYS A 275 16.41 -28.74 8.15
CA LYS A 275 16.37 -28.84 6.68
C LYS A 275 15.27 -27.99 6.05
N ASN A 276 14.21 -27.69 6.81
CA ASN A 276 13.10 -26.86 6.36
C ASN A 276 13.42 -25.36 6.38
N TRP A 277 14.49 -24.95 7.08
CA TRP A 277 14.96 -23.56 7.08
C TRP A 277 15.94 -23.33 5.93
N LYS A 278 15.53 -22.49 4.97
CA LYS A 278 16.25 -22.20 3.74
C LYS A 278 16.83 -20.79 3.73
N ALA A 279 17.93 -20.62 2.99
CA ALA A 279 18.40 -19.32 2.57
C ALA A 279 17.59 -18.83 1.35
N TYR A 280 17.52 -17.52 1.14
CA TYR A 280 16.80 -16.95 -0.01
C TYR A 280 17.30 -17.49 -1.37
N SER A 281 18.58 -17.84 -1.48
CA SER A 281 19.20 -18.38 -2.70
C SER A 281 18.76 -19.81 -3.02
N GLN A 282 18.13 -20.49 -2.07
CA GLN A 282 17.59 -21.84 -2.21
C GLN A 282 16.08 -21.83 -2.52
N LEU A 283 15.52 -20.64 -2.78
CA LEU A 283 14.11 -20.45 -3.14
C LEU A 283 14.05 -19.78 -4.51
N LYS A 284 13.04 -20.13 -5.31
CA LYS A 284 12.78 -19.50 -6.60
C LYS A 284 11.29 -19.28 -6.82
N PHE A 285 10.94 -18.09 -7.31
CA PHE A 285 9.60 -17.87 -7.85
C PHE A 285 9.46 -18.62 -9.17
N GLY A 286 8.29 -19.22 -9.40
CA GLY A 286 7.98 -19.95 -10.63
C GLY A 286 8.52 -21.40 -10.69
N ALA A 287 9.23 -21.86 -9.66
CA ALA A 287 9.59 -23.28 -9.54
C ALA A 287 8.32 -24.16 -9.40
N THR A 288 8.42 -25.40 -9.84
CA THR A 288 7.37 -26.42 -9.77
C THR A 288 7.42 -27.19 -8.45
N LYS A 289 6.30 -27.82 -8.02
CA LYS A 289 6.23 -28.57 -6.75
C LYS A 289 7.24 -29.72 -6.61
N GLN A 290 7.82 -30.17 -7.72
CA GLN A 290 8.79 -31.25 -7.78
C GLN A 290 10.23 -30.74 -7.54
N GLU A 291 10.46 -29.43 -7.64
CA GLU A 291 11.76 -28.81 -7.47
C GLU A 291 12.04 -28.47 -6.00
N ASN A 292 13.29 -28.66 -5.57
CA ASN A 292 13.70 -28.44 -4.18
C ASN A 292 13.68 -26.96 -3.75
N ASP A 293 13.67 -26.04 -4.71
CA ASP A 293 13.61 -24.59 -4.50
C ASP A 293 12.19 -24.01 -4.62
N PHE A 294 11.18 -24.88 -4.70
CA PHE A 294 9.77 -24.52 -4.65
C PHE A 294 9.41 -23.79 -3.35
N ILE A 295 8.65 -22.71 -3.49
CA ILE A 295 8.15 -21.91 -2.37
C ILE A 295 6.84 -22.53 -1.86
N LYS A 296 6.91 -23.15 -0.68
CA LYS A 296 5.79 -23.82 -0.01
C LYS A 296 4.83 -22.83 0.67
N GLU A 297 3.67 -23.35 1.08
CA GLU A 297 2.48 -22.62 1.53
C GLU A 297 2.76 -21.52 2.56
N ILE A 298 3.62 -21.77 3.55
CA ILE A 298 3.86 -20.79 4.62
C ILE A 298 4.52 -19.49 4.10
N LEU A 299 5.31 -19.57 3.03
CA LEU A 299 6.05 -18.43 2.48
C LEU A 299 5.29 -17.69 1.38
N GLN A 300 4.32 -18.36 0.73
CA GLN A 300 3.54 -17.78 -0.37
C GLN A 300 2.82 -16.46 -0.03
N PRO A 301 2.28 -16.25 1.20
CA PRO A 301 1.66 -14.98 1.58
C PRO A 301 2.62 -13.79 1.72
N TYR A 302 3.93 -13.99 1.64
CA TYR A 302 4.95 -12.97 1.89
C TYR A 302 5.84 -12.69 0.66
N PRO A 303 5.26 -12.29 -0.49
CA PRO A 303 6.01 -12.14 -1.73
C PRO A 303 6.99 -10.96 -1.70
N GLU A 304 6.67 -9.88 -0.99
CA GLU A 304 7.53 -8.68 -0.94
C GLU A 304 8.79 -8.94 -0.11
N LEU A 305 8.64 -9.69 0.98
CA LEU A 305 9.76 -10.19 1.78
C LEU A 305 10.74 -11.01 0.91
N LEU A 306 10.21 -11.94 0.13
CA LEU A 306 11.01 -12.84 -0.72
C LEU A 306 11.69 -12.08 -1.87
N LYS A 307 10.97 -11.16 -2.53
CA LYS A 307 11.54 -10.26 -3.55
C LYS A 307 12.66 -9.41 -2.97
N ALA A 308 12.44 -8.78 -1.82
CA ALA A 308 13.44 -7.94 -1.15
C ALA A 308 14.70 -8.74 -0.73
N ALA A 309 14.53 -10.00 -0.33
CA ALA A 309 15.65 -10.89 -0.07
C ALA A 309 16.47 -11.23 -1.32
N GLY A 310 15.89 -11.07 -2.52
CA GLY A 310 16.54 -11.37 -3.80
C GLY A 310 16.27 -12.79 -4.29
N VAL A 311 15.15 -13.39 -3.90
CA VAL A 311 14.67 -14.66 -4.47
C VAL A 311 14.51 -14.50 -5.98
N LYS A 312 15.19 -15.35 -6.76
CA LYS A 312 15.19 -15.26 -8.21
C LYS A 312 13.84 -15.66 -8.78
N ASN A 313 13.41 -14.98 -9.84
CA ASN A 313 12.25 -15.40 -10.62
C ASN A 313 12.73 -16.26 -11.79
N VAL A 314 12.33 -17.53 -11.79
CA VAL A 314 12.47 -18.39 -12.97
C VAL A 314 11.37 -17.93 -13.92
N ARG A 315 11.68 -16.91 -14.73
CA ARG A 315 10.90 -16.68 -15.94
C ARG A 315 11.07 -17.92 -16.80
N LEU A 316 10.02 -18.71 -16.93
CA LEU A 316 9.84 -19.49 -18.15
C LEU A 316 9.72 -18.45 -19.26
N GLU A 317 10.71 -18.38 -20.15
CA GLU A 317 10.54 -17.72 -21.44
C GLU A 317 9.41 -18.47 -22.14
N CYS A 318 8.19 -17.93 -22.01
CA CYS A 318 7.07 -18.43 -22.78
C CYS A 318 7.31 -17.98 -24.21
N LEU A 319 7.44 -18.94 -25.13
CA LEU A 319 7.47 -18.63 -26.56
C LEU A 319 6.19 -17.85 -26.87
N PRO A 320 6.25 -16.73 -27.61
CA PRO A 320 5.04 -16.06 -28.06
C PRO A 320 4.21 -17.08 -28.84
N GLU A 321 2.94 -17.25 -28.46
CA GLU A 321 2.03 -18.07 -29.24
C GLU A 321 2.04 -17.53 -30.68
N PRO A 322 2.29 -18.39 -31.69
CA PRO A 322 2.23 -17.96 -33.07
C PRO A 322 0.82 -17.45 -33.36
N GLU A 323 0.74 -16.27 -33.97
CA GLU A 323 -0.53 -15.67 -34.40
C GLU A 323 -1.27 -16.65 -35.30
N ASP A 324 -2.46 -17.12 -34.88
CA ASP A 324 -3.31 -17.99 -35.69
C ASP A 324 -3.90 -17.19 -36.86
N LYS A 325 -3.27 -17.34 -38.04
CA LYS A 325 -3.67 -16.65 -39.27
C LYS A 325 -4.79 -17.37 -40.04
N GLN A 326 -5.35 -18.46 -39.51
CA GLN A 326 -6.32 -19.29 -40.23
C GLN A 326 -7.58 -18.51 -40.61
N THR A 327 -8.11 -17.70 -39.70
CA THR A 327 -9.31 -16.88 -39.96
C THR A 327 -9.07 -15.87 -41.09
N ASN A 328 -7.96 -15.16 -41.07
CA ASN A 328 -7.63 -14.18 -42.12
C ASN A 328 -7.43 -14.88 -43.48
N ARG A 329 -6.70 -16.00 -43.51
CA ARG A 329 -6.52 -16.78 -44.75
C ARG A 329 -7.85 -17.27 -45.31
N PHE A 330 -8.74 -17.77 -44.46
CA PHE A 330 -10.05 -18.26 -44.85
C PHE A 330 -10.94 -17.15 -45.43
N LEU A 331 -11.02 -16.00 -44.75
CA LEU A 331 -11.81 -14.85 -45.21
C LEU A 331 -11.30 -14.32 -46.55
N THR A 332 -9.98 -14.11 -46.70
CA THR A 332 -9.39 -13.68 -47.97
C THR A 332 -9.66 -14.68 -49.10
N GLY A 333 -9.56 -15.99 -48.80
CA GLY A 333 -9.85 -17.04 -49.80
C GLY A 333 -11.30 -17.01 -50.29
N ILE A 334 -12.26 -16.81 -49.39
CA ILE A 334 -13.68 -16.66 -49.76
C ILE A 334 -13.89 -15.40 -50.61
N LEU A 335 -13.34 -14.25 -50.22
CA LEU A 335 -13.54 -13.01 -50.97
C LEU A 335 -12.97 -13.07 -52.39
N ASN A 336 -11.79 -13.69 -52.57
CA ASN A 336 -11.21 -13.92 -53.89
C ASN A 336 -12.10 -14.83 -54.75
N LEU A 337 -12.57 -15.95 -54.18
CA LEU A 337 -13.46 -16.88 -54.89
C LEU A 337 -14.72 -16.17 -55.41
N LEU A 338 -15.35 -15.36 -54.58
CA LEU A 338 -16.59 -14.66 -54.92
C LEU A 338 -16.38 -13.52 -55.91
N SER A 339 -15.19 -12.91 -55.96
CA SER A 339 -14.88 -11.80 -56.86
C SER A 339 -14.42 -12.27 -58.25
N GLU A 340 -13.72 -13.40 -58.32
CA GLU A 340 -13.10 -13.91 -59.55
C GLU A 340 -14.00 -14.85 -60.36
N ASN A 341 -15.08 -15.38 -59.77
CA ASN A 341 -15.93 -16.41 -60.39
C ASN A 341 -17.38 -15.95 -60.52
N PRO A 342 -17.79 -15.40 -61.66
CA PRO A 342 -19.17 -14.96 -61.89
C PRO A 342 -20.20 -16.08 -61.70
N ASP A 343 -19.79 -17.33 -61.97
CA ASP A 343 -20.61 -18.54 -61.89
C ASP A 343 -21.04 -18.93 -60.47
N VAL A 344 -20.55 -18.23 -59.43
CA VAL A 344 -20.98 -18.48 -58.05
C VAL A 344 -22.08 -17.52 -57.57
N HIS A 345 -22.39 -16.47 -58.33
CA HIS A 345 -23.42 -15.49 -57.98
C HIS A 345 -24.81 -16.05 -58.16
N ASP A 346 -25.60 -16.04 -57.09
CA ASP A 346 -26.95 -16.60 -57.04
C ASP A 346 -28.01 -15.52 -56.81
N THR A 347 -27.70 -14.26 -57.12
CA THR A 347 -28.65 -13.15 -57.15
C THR A 347 -28.09 -12.00 -57.99
N VAL A 348 -28.96 -11.20 -58.59
CA VAL A 348 -28.63 -10.04 -59.42
C VAL A 348 -29.45 -8.84 -58.95
N PHE A 349 -28.80 -7.69 -58.81
CA PHE A 349 -29.47 -6.40 -58.64
C PHE A 349 -29.46 -5.66 -59.98
N ASP A 350 -30.64 -5.27 -60.46
CA ASP A 350 -30.80 -4.40 -61.62
C ASP A 350 -31.00 -2.97 -61.09
N VAL A 351 -29.96 -2.16 -61.17
CA VAL A 351 -29.97 -0.77 -60.71
C VAL A 351 -30.05 0.14 -61.93
N LYS A 352 -31.26 0.64 -62.23
CA LYS A 352 -31.53 1.51 -63.38
C LYS A 352 -30.99 0.96 -64.71
N GLY A 353 -31.04 -0.36 -64.91
CA GLY A 353 -30.58 -1.04 -66.12
C GLY A 353 -29.15 -1.61 -66.03
N GLU A 354 -28.39 -1.29 -64.98
CA GLU A 354 -27.07 -1.86 -64.72
C GLU A 354 -27.18 -3.07 -63.78
N LYS A 355 -26.59 -4.20 -64.18
CA LYS A 355 -26.69 -5.47 -63.45
C LYS A 355 -25.49 -5.72 -62.55
N PHE A 356 -25.74 -5.92 -61.26
CA PHE A 356 -24.75 -6.26 -60.25
C PHE A 356 -24.99 -7.66 -59.70
N TYR A 357 -24.04 -8.56 -59.91
CA TYR A 357 -24.12 -9.96 -59.49
C TYR A 357 -23.60 -10.11 -58.06
N ALA A 358 -24.29 -10.88 -57.22
CA ALA A 358 -23.94 -11.02 -55.81
C ALA A 358 -24.28 -12.43 -55.26
N ASN A 359 -23.93 -12.67 -53.99
CA ASN A 359 -24.17 -13.94 -53.30
C ASN A 359 -25.09 -13.73 -52.09
N LYS A 360 -26.22 -14.43 -52.07
CA LYS A 360 -27.26 -14.25 -51.06
C LYS A 360 -26.76 -14.47 -49.62
N TYR A 361 -25.86 -15.43 -49.41
CA TYR A 361 -25.31 -15.73 -48.09
C TYR A 361 -24.33 -14.65 -47.59
N VAL A 362 -23.58 -14.03 -48.51
CA VAL A 362 -22.69 -12.90 -48.17
C VAL A 362 -23.53 -11.70 -47.75
N LEU A 363 -24.57 -11.38 -48.51
CA LEU A 363 -25.51 -10.30 -48.18
C LEU A 363 -26.18 -10.56 -46.81
N ALA A 364 -26.64 -11.79 -46.58
CA ALA A 364 -27.26 -12.18 -45.31
C ALA A 364 -26.30 -12.15 -44.11
N ALA A 365 -24.99 -12.22 -44.33
CA ALA A 365 -24.01 -12.05 -43.25
C ALA A 365 -23.97 -10.61 -42.72
N ASN A 366 -24.38 -9.61 -43.52
CA ASN A 366 -24.25 -8.19 -43.20
C ASN A 366 -25.42 -7.57 -42.43
N GLY A 367 -26.57 -8.25 -42.29
CA GLY A 367 -27.71 -7.64 -41.59
C GLY A 367 -28.96 -8.50 -41.51
N GLY A 368 -29.83 -8.17 -40.55
CA GLY A 368 -31.09 -8.90 -40.31
C GLY A 368 -32.06 -8.84 -41.48
N MET A 369 -32.08 -7.73 -42.22
CA MET A 369 -32.97 -7.54 -43.37
C MET A 369 -32.62 -8.48 -44.53
N PHE A 370 -31.34 -8.62 -44.87
CA PHE A 370 -30.88 -9.61 -45.86
C PHE A 370 -31.16 -11.06 -45.44
N LYS A 371 -31.12 -11.39 -44.13
CA LYS A 371 -31.54 -12.72 -43.64
C LYS A 371 -33.04 -12.97 -43.80
N LYS A 372 -33.88 -11.96 -43.54
CA LYS A 372 -35.33 -12.05 -43.79
C LYS A 372 -35.60 -12.29 -45.27
N PHE A 373 -34.86 -11.61 -46.13
CA PHE A 373 -34.89 -11.79 -47.58
C PHE A 373 -34.55 -13.21 -48.04
N LEU A 374 -33.53 -13.86 -47.46
CA LEU A 374 -33.26 -15.29 -47.72
C LEU A 374 -34.44 -16.22 -47.46
N SER A 375 -35.24 -15.90 -46.44
CA SER A 375 -36.39 -16.71 -46.03
C SER A 375 -37.68 -16.35 -46.78
N SER A 376 -37.68 -15.22 -47.49
CA SER A 376 -38.82 -14.73 -48.26
C SER A 376 -38.87 -15.37 -49.66
N THR A 377 -40.02 -15.29 -50.33
CA THR A 377 -40.18 -15.73 -51.72
C THR A 377 -39.26 -15.01 -52.70
N HIS A 378 -38.64 -13.88 -52.31
CA HIS A 378 -37.77 -13.08 -53.18
C HIS A 378 -36.43 -13.75 -53.49
N PHE A 379 -35.86 -14.54 -52.56
CA PHE A 379 -34.57 -15.24 -52.77
C PHE A 379 -34.72 -16.77 -52.78
N LYS A 380 -35.93 -17.27 -52.49
CA LYS A 380 -36.21 -18.69 -52.37
C LYS A 380 -36.14 -19.37 -53.73
N GLY A 381 -35.28 -20.37 -53.85
CA GLY A 381 -35.08 -21.13 -55.09
C GLY A 381 -34.00 -20.56 -56.01
N SER A 382 -33.44 -19.39 -55.69
CA SER A 382 -32.36 -18.79 -56.47
C SER A 382 -31.09 -19.64 -56.46
N THR A 383 -30.55 -19.89 -57.64
CA THR A 383 -29.30 -20.66 -57.85
C THR A 383 -28.37 -19.89 -58.79
N PRO A 384 -27.07 -20.23 -58.85
CA PRO A 384 -26.21 -19.58 -59.84
C PRO A 384 -26.64 -19.77 -61.29
N SER A 385 -27.35 -20.87 -61.60
CA SER A 385 -27.90 -21.13 -62.94
C SER A 385 -29.22 -20.42 -63.22
N ASP A 386 -29.91 -19.93 -62.18
CA ASP A 386 -31.18 -19.19 -62.27
C ASP A 386 -31.23 -18.15 -61.12
N PRO A 387 -30.50 -17.03 -61.27
CA PRO A 387 -30.36 -16.06 -60.21
C PRO A 387 -31.56 -15.12 -60.14
N ALA A 388 -32.09 -14.92 -58.94
CA ALA A 388 -33.16 -13.97 -58.66
C ALA A 388 -32.71 -12.53 -58.98
N VAL A 389 -33.55 -11.79 -59.72
CA VAL A 389 -33.30 -10.40 -60.11
C VAL A 389 -34.08 -9.45 -59.21
N HIS A 390 -33.41 -8.43 -58.69
CA HIS A 390 -33.97 -7.41 -57.80
C HIS A 390 -33.78 -6.03 -58.40
N GLU A 391 -34.87 -5.36 -58.74
CA GLU A 391 -34.83 -4.00 -59.28
C GLU A 391 -34.66 -2.97 -58.15
N ILE A 392 -33.72 -2.03 -58.33
CA ILE A 392 -33.47 -0.91 -57.42
C ILE A 392 -33.52 0.39 -58.21
N SER A 393 -34.41 1.29 -57.81
CA SER A 393 -34.64 2.58 -58.49
C SER A 393 -34.11 3.78 -57.69
N GLU A 394 -33.91 3.58 -56.38
CA GLU A 394 -33.66 4.62 -55.38
C GLU A 394 -32.21 5.06 -55.30
N MET A 395 -31.28 4.31 -55.91
CA MET A 395 -29.84 4.54 -55.82
C MET A 395 -29.20 4.66 -57.21
N ASP A 396 -28.12 5.44 -57.32
CA ASP A 396 -27.28 5.47 -58.51
C ASP A 396 -26.44 4.17 -58.67
N PRO A 397 -26.21 3.65 -59.89
CA PRO A 397 -25.38 2.46 -60.09
C PRO A 397 -23.98 2.58 -59.48
N ARG A 398 -23.32 3.74 -59.55
CA ARG A 398 -21.98 3.94 -58.95
C ARG A 398 -22.03 3.92 -57.42
N SER A 399 -23.10 4.44 -56.83
CA SER A 399 -23.35 4.35 -55.39
C SER A 399 -23.63 2.90 -54.97
N PHE A 400 -24.37 2.14 -55.78
CA PHE A 400 -24.64 0.72 -55.55
C PHE A 400 -23.37 -0.12 -55.60
N GLU A 401 -22.44 0.15 -56.51
CA GLU A 401 -21.17 -0.56 -56.57
C GLU A 401 -20.33 -0.39 -55.29
N VAL A 402 -20.28 0.83 -54.75
CA VAL A 402 -19.61 1.13 -53.47
C VAL A 402 -20.30 0.41 -52.32
N PHE A 403 -21.63 0.44 -52.30
CA PHE A 403 -22.45 -0.25 -51.31
C PHE A 403 -22.19 -1.76 -51.32
N LEU A 404 -22.23 -2.38 -52.51
CA LEU A 404 -21.99 -3.81 -52.66
C LEU A 404 -20.57 -4.18 -52.23
N SER A 405 -19.55 -3.39 -52.62
CA SER A 405 -18.17 -3.60 -52.17
C SER A 405 -18.05 -3.56 -50.64
N TYR A 406 -18.76 -2.64 -49.98
CA TYR A 406 -18.82 -2.59 -48.51
C TYR A 406 -19.42 -3.85 -47.90
N LEU A 407 -20.50 -4.41 -48.47
CA LEU A 407 -21.09 -5.67 -48.02
C LEU A 407 -20.15 -6.88 -48.21
N TYR A 408 -19.18 -6.79 -49.11
CA TYR A 408 -18.13 -7.79 -49.28
C TYR A 408 -16.94 -7.58 -48.34
N GLY A 409 -17.09 -6.74 -47.31
CA GLY A 409 -16.09 -6.57 -46.25
C GLY A 409 -14.99 -5.54 -46.58
N ASN A 410 -15.09 -4.84 -47.70
CA ASN A 410 -14.17 -3.72 -47.97
C ASN A 410 -14.51 -2.53 -47.09
N MET A 411 -13.47 -1.85 -46.57
CA MET A 411 -13.67 -0.60 -45.86
C MET A 411 -14.29 0.44 -46.78
N LEU A 412 -15.28 1.19 -46.30
CA LEU A 412 -16.03 2.15 -47.12
C LEU A 412 -15.12 3.21 -47.78
N ASN A 413 -14.03 3.64 -47.12
CA ASN A 413 -13.06 4.56 -47.73
C ASN A 413 -12.29 3.92 -48.90
N VAL A 414 -11.92 2.65 -48.78
CA VAL A 414 -11.23 1.90 -49.85
C VAL A 414 -12.16 1.74 -51.05
N SER A 415 -13.40 1.30 -50.81
CA SER A 415 -14.44 1.16 -51.86
C SER A 415 -14.72 2.46 -52.58
N ILE A 416 -14.78 3.59 -51.86
CA ILE A 416 -14.93 4.90 -52.50
C ILE A 416 -13.68 5.23 -53.31
N SER A 417 -12.49 5.14 -52.72
CA SER A 417 -11.25 5.54 -53.42
C SER A 417 -10.93 4.74 -54.67
N SER A 418 -11.40 3.48 -54.78
CA SER A 418 -11.17 2.63 -55.94
C SER A 418 -12.19 2.86 -57.07
N LYS A 419 -13.35 3.46 -56.77
CA LYS A 419 -14.47 3.63 -57.70
C LYS A 419 -14.80 5.09 -58.01
N TRP A 420 -14.37 6.01 -57.16
CA TRP A 420 -14.64 7.45 -57.20
C TRP A 420 -13.31 8.20 -57.24
N ASN A 421 -13.09 9.02 -58.28
CA ASN A 421 -11.82 9.73 -58.49
C ASN A 421 -11.69 10.95 -57.56
N VAL A 422 -10.46 11.39 -57.26
CA VAL A 422 -10.19 12.55 -56.38
C VAL A 422 -10.72 13.88 -56.96
N VAL A 423 -11.07 13.91 -58.25
CA VAL A 423 -11.46 15.13 -59.00
C VAL A 423 -12.98 15.34 -59.08
N GLU A 424 -13.78 14.47 -58.46
CA GLU A 424 -15.25 14.59 -58.52
C GLU A 424 -15.79 15.79 -57.72
N GLU A 425 -16.89 16.36 -58.20
CA GLU A 425 -17.56 17.49 -57.56
C GLU A 425 -18.12 17.09 -56.18
N GLU A 426 -18.11 18.03 -55.24
CA GLU A 426 -18.68 17.82 -53.90
C GLU A 426 -20.16 17.42 -53.95
N SER A 427 -20.89 17.88 -54.97
CA SER A 427 -22.29 17.55 -55.25
C SER A 427 -22.49 16.04 -55.46
N GLU A 428 -21.64 15.40 -56.25
CA GLU A 428 -21.69 13.96 -56.52
C GLU A 428 -21.37 13.15 -55.25
N ARG A 429 -20.41 13.61 -54.45
CA ARG A 429 -20.08 12.95 -53.17
C ARG A 429 -21.21 13.05 -52.16
N VAL A 430 -21.89 14.19 -52.10
CA VAL A 430 -23.08 14.33 -51.26
C VAL A 430 -24.15 13.33 -51.73
N GLN A 431 -24.39 13.23 -53.04
CA GLN A 431 -25.36 12.28 -53.58
C GLN A 431 -25.02 10.83 -53.23
N LEU A 432 -23.75 10.41 -53.38
CA LEU A 432 -23.28 9.08 -52.97
C LEU A 432 -23.64 8.77 -51.51
N TYR A 433 -23.39 9.72 -50.60
CA TYR A 433 -23.72 9.48 -49.20
C TYR A 433 -25.22 9.50 -48.92
N LEU A 434 -26.02 10.28 -49.65
CA LEU A 434 -27.48 10.25 -49.52
C LEU A 434 -28.05 8.90 -49.97
N ASP A 435 -27.53 8.35 -51.06
CA ASP A 435 -27.83 7.01 -51.57
C ASP A 435 -27.46 5.93 -50.55
N LEU A 436 -26.25 6.00 -49.98
CA LEU A 436 -25.81 5.08 -48.93
C LEU A 436 -26.63 5.21 -47.64
N LEU A 437 -27.12 6.40 -47.30
CA LEU A 437 -28.00 6.61 -46.16
C LEU A 437 -29.35 5.92 -46.35
N TRP A 438 -29.91 6.03 -47.56
CA TRP A 438 -31.11 5.27 -47.93
C TRP A 438 -30.87 3.76 -47.80
N ALA A 439 -29.79 3.25 -48.40
CA ALA A 439 -29.47 1.83 -48.38
C ALA A 439 -29.25 1.33 -46.94
N ALA A 440 -28.51 2.09 -46.12
CA ALA A 440 -28.27 1.74 -44.73
C ALA A 440 -29.57 1.65 -43.91
N ASN A 441 -30.52 2.55 -44.16
CA ASN A 441 -31.83 2.48 -43.52
C ASN A 441 -32.65 1.29 -44.03
N PHE A 442 -32.76 1.13 -45.35
CA PHE A 442 -33.56 0.07 -45.97
C PHE A 442 -33.08 -1.32 -45.54
N TYR A 443 -31.77 -1.58 -45.63
CA TYR A 443 -31.18 -2.87 -45.28
C TYR A 443 -30.85 -3.04 -43.78
N GLU A 444 -31.27 -2.10 -42.92
CA GLU A 444 -31.07 -2.12 -41.46
C GLU A 444 -29.56 -2.19 -41.05
N LEU A 445 -28.68 -1.49 -41.76
CA LEU A 445 -27.22 -1.49 -41.56
C LEU A 445 -26.77 -0.32 -40.67
N ILE A 446 -26.84 -0.52 -39.35
CA ILE A 446 -26.58 0.52 -38.34
C ILE A 446 -25.17 1.13 -38.49
N ASP A 447 -24.13 0.29 -38.62
CA ASP A 447 -22.75 0.78 -38.70
C ASP A 447 -22.50 1.63 -39.95
N LEU A 448 -23.07 1.24 -41.09
CA LEU A 448 -22.98 2.02 -42.32
C LEU A 448 -23.68 3.36 -42.16
N ARG A 449 -24.88 3.37 -41.54
CA ARG A 449 -25.63 4.59 -41.27
C ARG A 449 -24.80 5.57 -40.44
N ASP A 450 -24.21 5.12 -39.34
CA ASP A 450 -23.39 5.98 -38.47
C ASP A 450 -22.16 6.55 -39.20
N ILE A 451 -21.50 5.75 -40.03
CA ILE A 451 -20.37 6.21 -40.86
C ILE A 451 -20.83 7.28 -41.86
N VAL A 452 -21.97 7.05 -42.53
CA VAL A 452 -22.52 7.95 -43.55
C VAL A 452 -23.00 9.26 -42.93
N GLU A 453 -23.70 9.22 -41.79
CA GLU A 453 -24.12 10.42 -41.04
C GLU A 453 -22.93 11.29 -40.65
N CYS A 454 -21.87 10.66 -40.14
CA CYS A 454 -20.62 11.35 -39.80
C CYS A 454 -19.99 12.01 -41.03
N ARG A 455 -19.96 11.32 -42.18
CA ARG A 455 -19.35 11.85 -43.41
C ARG A 455 -20.18 12.98 -44.02
N LEU A 456 -21.50 12.84 -44.13
CA LEU A 456 -22.40 13.88 -44.64
C LEU A 456 -22.32 15.17 -43.84
N SER A 457 -22.15 15.07 -42.51
CA SER A 457 -22.02 16.25 -41.64
C SER A 457 -20.86 17.18 -42.03
N ARG A 458 -19.82 16.66 -42.70
CA ARG A 458 -18.64 17.41 -43.14
C ARG A 458 -18.86 18.20 -44.44
N TYR A 459 -19.92 17.89 -45.17
CA TYR A 459 -20.26 18.53 -46.45
C TYR A 459 -21.44 19.50 -46.32
N LEU A 460 -21.83 19.88 -45.10
CA LEU A 460 -22.92 20.83 -44.88
C LEU A 460 -22.55 22.24 -45.35
N THR A 461 -23.38 22.78 -46.22
CA THR A 461 -23.32 24.16 -46.71
C THR A 461 -24.68 24.84 -46.53
N ARG A 462 -24.72 26.17 -46.66
CA ARG A 462 -25.98 26.93 -46.62
C ARG A 462 -26.96 26.49 -47.72
N THR A 463 -26.47 25.98 -48.85
CA THR A 463 -27.30 25.60 -50.00
C THR A 463 -27.85 24.17 -49.91
N ASN A 464 -27.16 23.24 -49.25
CA ASN A 464 -27.55 21.83 -49.22
C ASN A 464 -28.14 21.35 -47.87
N VAL A 465 -27.96 22.10 -46.77
CA VAL A 465 -28.33 21.64 -45.41
C VAL A 465 -29.81 21.31 -45.25
N LYS A 466 -30.71 21.99 -45.98
CA LYS A 466 -32.15 21.70 -45.95
C LYS A 466 -32.45 20.33 -46.54
N ILE A 467 -31.91 20.05 -47.73
CA ILE A 467 -32.08 18.76 -48.43
C ILE A 467 -31.46 17.63 -47.62
N ILE A 468 -30.24 17.82 -47.07
CA ILE A 468 -29.58 16.81 -46.25
C ILE A 468 -30.39 16.52 -44.98
N LYS A 469 -30.98 17.53 -44.34
CA LYS A 469 -31.86 17.31 -43.19
C LYS A 469 -33.11 16.51 -43.56
N GLU A 470 -33.75 16.84 -44.68
CA GLU A 470 -34.93 16.09 -45.16
C GLU A 470 -34.62 14.61 -45.35
N TYR A 471 -33.47 14.28 -45.94
CA TYR A 471 -33.00 12.91 -46.08
C TYR A 471 -32.69 12.24 -44.73
N ALA A 472 -32.05 12.97 -43.82
CA ALA A 472 -31.75 12.46 -42.48
C ALA A 472 -33.03 12.14 -41.70
N ASP A 473 -34.05 12.98 -41.78
CA ASP A 473 -35.35 12.72 -41.15
C ASP A 473 -36.07 11.54 -41.81
N LYS A 474 -36.04 11.45 -43.15
CA LYS A 474 -36.72 10.40 -43.92
C LYS A 474 -36.11 9.01 -43.70
N TYR A 475 -34.79 8.91 -43.54
CA TYR A 475 -34.05 7.64 -43.46
C TYR A 475 -33.43 7.40 -42.08
N GLU A 476 -34.06 7.93 -41.04
CA GLU A 476 -33.70 7.73 -39.62
C GLU A 476 -32.23 8.06 -39.26
N GLY A 477 -31.61 9.00 -39.97
CA GLY A 477 -30.29 9.56 -39.69
C GLY A 477 -30.31 10.56 -38.53
N LYS A 478 -30.55 10.07 -37.31
CA LYS A 478 -30.85 10.91 -36.13
C LYS A 478 -29.71 11.85 -35.72
N GLN A 479 -28.46 11.41 -35.85
CA GLN A 479 -27.29 12.24 -35.51
C GLN A 479 -27.14 13.37 -36.53
N LEU A 480 -27.22 13.05 -37.82
CA LEU A 480 -27.14 13.99 -38.92
C LEU A 480 -28.30 15.01 -38.88
N ALA A 481 -29.54 14.57 -38.62
CA ALA A 481 -30.70 15.45 -38.48
C ALA A 481 -30.48 16.50 -37.37
N LYS A 482 -29.94 16.06 -36.22
CA LYS A 482 -29.58 16.94 -35.11
C LYS A 482 -28.48 17.93 -35.49
N VAL A 483 -27.44 17.47 -36.19
CA VAL A 483 -26.32 18.31 -36.66
C VAL A 483 -26.83 19.35 -37.65
N CYS A 484 -27.67 18.97 -38.61
CA CYS A 484 -28.26 19.90 -39.60
C CYS A 484 -29.13 20.96 -38.92
N ALA A 485 -29.96 20.57 -37.94
CA ALA A 485 -30.78 21.52 -37.19
C ALA A 485 -29.93 22.54 -36.42
N ASN A 486 -28.79 22.11 -35.87
CA ASN A 486 -27.84 23.01 -35.21
C ASN A 486 -27.15 23.94 -36.21
N TYR A 487 -26.68 23.39 -37.35
CA TYR A 487 -26.03 24.17 -38.40
C TYR A 487 -26.96 25.28 -38.93
N MET A 488 -28.23 24.98 -39.18
CA MET A 488 -29.22 25.97 -39.63
C MET A 488 -29.47 27.08 -38.61
N LYS A 489 -29.53 26.75 -37.31
CA LYS A 489 -29.68 27.76 -36.25
C LYS A 489 -28.50 28.74 -36.22
N THR A 490 -27.30 28.26 -36.44
CA THR A 490 -26.07 29.06 -36.31
C THR A 490 -25.68 29.79 -37.60
N ASN A 491 -26.07 29.28 -38.78
CA ASN A 491 -25.53 29.74 -40.07
C ASN A 491 -26.58 30.14 -41.12
N CYS A 492 -27.87 29.92 -40.84
CA CYS A 492 -28.97 30.25 -41.77
C CYS A 492 -29.94 31.27 -41.17
N GLN A 493 -29.56 31.98 -40.10
CA GLN A 493 -30.26 33.18 -39.64
C GLN A 493 -29.72 34.38 -40.43
N ASP A 494 -30.33 34.61 -41.59
CA ASP A 494 -30.63 35.89 -42.24
C ASP A 494 -31.61 35.62 -43.39
#